data_AF-A0A929ZA09-F1
#
_entry.id   AF-A0A929ZA09-F1
#
_cell.length_a   1.000
_cell.length_b   1.000
_cell.length_c   1.000
_cell.angle_alpha   90.00
_cell.angle_beta   90.00
_cell.angle_gamma   90.00
#
_symmetry.space_group_name_H-M   'P 1'
#
loop_
_entity.id
_entity.type
_entity.pdbx_description
1 polymer ?
#
loop_
_entity_poly.entity_id
_entity_poly.type
_entity_poly.pdbx_seq_one_letter_code
_entity_poly.pdbx_strand_id
1 'polypeptide(L)'
;MESQPTKYQGPFYRAQLWILNSSQPEEKPREYYAKALELIGNNSDYDSQKKVALRYLAFYYLKKNEDATCLKYVDQLLKLDPKDAFALKLKSVLK
;
A
#
# COMPACT_ATOMS: atom_id res chain seq x y z
N MET A 1 -19.19 24.55 4.49
CA MET A 1 -18.95 23.13 4.87
C MET A 1 -18.15 22.51 3.75
N GLU A 2 -16.88 22.18 3.98
CA GLU A 2 -16.04 21.55 2.97
C GLU A 2 -16.67 20.22 2.56
N SER A 3 -17.17 20.15 1.33
CA SER A 3 -17.61 18.90 0.71
C SER A 3 -16.39 18.00 0.63
N GLN A 4 -16.18 17.14 1.63
CA GLN A 4 -15.15 16.11 1.56
C GLN A 4 -15.49 15.25 0.34
N PRO A 5 -14.75 15.41 -0.75
CA PRO A 5 -14.98 14.58 -1.91
C PRO A 5 -14.46 13.19 -1.50
N THR A 6 -14.76 12.12 -2.21
CA THR A 6 -13.68 11.16 -2.48
C THR A 6 -12.88 10.68 -1.22
N LYS A 7 -13.56 9.97 -0.30
CA LYS A 7 -13.11 9.63 1.07
C LYS A 7 -11.68 9.06 1.19
N TYR A 8 -11.21 8.20 0.30
CA TYR A 8 -9.85 7.66 0.36
C TYR A 8 -8.86 8.45 -0.51
N GLN A 9 -9.35 9.20 -1.49
CA GLN A 9 -8.55 9.84 -2.51
C GLN A 9 -7.65 10.92 -1.90
N GLY A 10 -8.14 11.66 -0.90
CA GLY A 10 -7.35 12.63 -0.15
C GLY A 10 -6.03 12.05 0.39
N PRO A 11 -6.07 11.04 1.29
CA PRO A 11 -4.85 10.38 1.75
C PRO A 11 -4.10 9.68 0.60
N PHE A 12 -4.78 9.00 -0.33
CA PHE A 12 -4.12 8.31 -1.43
C PHE A 12 -3.23 9.23 -2.29
N TYR A 13 -3.75 10.38 -2.73
CA TYR A 13 -2.99 11.34 -3.53
C TYR A 13 -1.93 12.06 -2.69
N ARG A 14 -2.18 12.32 -1.40
CA ARG A 14 -1.13 12.82 -0.50
C ARG A 14 0.03 11.85 -0.39
N ALA A 15 -0.22 10.54 -0.31
CA ALA A 15 0.85 9.55 -0.28
C ALA A 15 1.77 9.69 -1.51
N GLN A 16 1.19 9.82 -2.71
CA GLN A 16 1.94 9.98 -3.96
C GLN A 16 2.77 11.26 -3.98
N LEU A 17 2.20 12.38 -3.54
CA LEU A 17 2.91 13.67 -3.49
C LEU A 17 4.03 13.71 -2.44
N TRP A 18 3.91 12.90 -1.39
CA TRP A 18 4.90 12.82 -0.31
C TRP A 18 5.98 11.77 -0.55
N ILE A 19 5.94 11.03 -1.67
CA ILE A 19 7.07 10.20 -2.09
C ILE A 19 8.10 11.12 -2.74
N LEU A 20 9.09 11.55 -1.96
CA LEU A 20 10.17 12.41 -2.45
C LEU A 20 11.33 11.57 -2.98
N ASN A 21 11.52 10.38 -2.42
CA ASN A 21 12.49 9.40 -2.90
C ASN A 21 11.86 8.00 -2.93
N SER A 22 11.55 7.52 -4.14
CA SER A 22 10.92 6.20 -4.35
C SER A 22 11.77 5.01 -3.91
N SER A 23 13.05 5.21 -3.59
CA SER A 23 13.94 4.16 -3.07
C SER A 23 14.01 4.10 -1.55
N GLN A 24 13.39 5.05 -0.83
CA GLN A 24 13.42 5.14 0.64
C GLN A 24 12.06 4.80 1.28
N PRO A 25 12.03 4.14 2.45
CA PRO A 25 10.81 3.91 3.21
C PRO A 25 10.39 5.18 3.96
N GLU A 26 9.62 6.03 3.30
CA GLU A 26 9.18 7.31 3.86
C GLU A 26 7.95 7.13 4.77
N GLU A 27 7.97 7.75 5.95
CA GLU A 27 6.90 7.63 6.95
C GLU A 27 5.58 8.23 6.48
N LYS A 28 5.63 9.39 5.80
CA LYS A 28 4.43 10.11 5.37
C LYS A 28 3.62 9.33 4.34
N PRO A 29 4.20 8.80 3.25
CA PRO A 29 3.43 7.95 2.34
C PRO A 29 2.92 6.68 3.00
N ARG A 30 3.67 6.07 3.95
CA ARG A 30 3.18 4.92 4.73
C ARG A 30 1.90 5.28 5.50
N GLU A 31 1.90 6.39 6.25
CA GLU A 31 0.73 6.88 6.99
C GLU A 31 -0.47 7.09 6.09
N TYR A 32 -0.25 7.78 4.97
CA TYR A 32 -1.30 8.11 4.03
C TYR A 32 -1.86 6.89 3.29
N TYR A 33 -1.03 5.97 2.82
CA TYR A 33 -1.51 4.74 2.19
C TYR A 33 -2.25 3.82 3.17
N ALA A 34 -1.80 3.75 4.42
CA ALA A 34 -2.52 3.02 5.46
C ALA A 34 -3.92 3.63 5.69
N LYS A 35 -4.01 4.96 5.79
CA LYS A 35 -5.31 5.66 5.92
C LYS A 35 -6.19 5.47 4.68
N ALA A 36 -5.61 5.50 3.49
CA ALA A 36 -6.36 5.24 2.26
C ALA A 36 -6.93 3.81 2.24
N LEU A 37 -6.15 2.80 2.62
CA LEU A 37 -6.63 1.42 2.72
C LEU A 37 -7.76 1.27 3.74
N GLU A 38 -7.63 1.89 4.91
CA GLU A 38 -8.69 1.91 5.93
C GLU A 38 -10.00 2.48 5.38
N LEU A 39 -9.92 3.60 4.64
CA LEU A 39 -11.08 4.29 4.09
C LEU A 39 -11.69 3.58 2.89
N ILE A 40 -10.90 2.83 2.11
CA ILE A 40 -11.42 1.97 1.05
C ILE A 40 -12.13 0.75 1.66
N GLY A 41 -11.56 0.16 2.72
CA GLY A 41 -12.08 -1.03 3.37
C GLY A 41 -12.28 -2.20 2.39
N ASN A 42 -13.46 -2.81 2.42
CA ASN A 42 -13.80 -3.96 1.58
C ASN A 42 -14.40 -3.58 0.22
N ASN A 43 -14.42 -2.29 -0.17
CA ASN A 43 -14.99 -1.88 -1.45
C ASN A 43 -14.10 -2.32 -2.62
N SER A 44 -14.62 -3.22 -3.47
CA SER A 44 -13.91 -3.78 -4.64
C SER A 44 -13.76 -2.79 -5.80
N ASP A 45 -14.59 -1.74 -5.86
CA ASP A 45 -14.52 -0.73 -6.92
C ASP A 45 -13.17 0.01 -6.95
N TYR A 46 -12.43 -0.05 -5.83
CA TYR A 46 -11.14 0.61 -5.64
C TYR A 46 -9.99 -0.36 -5.43
N ASP A 47 -10.10 -1.60 -5.91
CA ASP A 47 -9.03 -2.60 -5.77
C ASP A 47 -7.72 -2.14 -6.43
N SER A 48 -7.77 -1.40 -7.54
CA SER A 48 -6.58 -0.81 -8.15
C SER A 48 -5.81 0.10 -7.18
N GLN A 49 -6.50 0.91 -6.39
CA GLN A 49 -5.89 1.80 -5.40
C GLN A 49 -5.42 1.04 -4.17
N LYS A 50 -6.14 -0.02 -3.75
CA LYS A 50 -5.64 -0.94 -2.72
C LYS A 50 -4.32 -1.57 -3.14
N LYS A 51 -4.21 -2.05 -4.39
CA LYS A 51 -2.98 -2.67 -4.89
C LYS A 51 -1.78 -1.71 -4.81
N VAL A 52 -1.96 -0.45 -5.19
CA VAL A 52 -0.91 0.58 -5.08
C VAL A 52 -0.49 0.79 -3.62
N ALA A 53 -1.45 0.95 -2.71
CA ALA A 53 -1.18 1.16 -1.30
C ALA A 53 -0.48 -0.06 -0.65
N LEU A 54 -0.97 -1.27 -0.94
CA LEU A 54 -0.38 -2.53 -0.44
C LEU A 54 1.05 -2.73 -0.95
N ARG A 55 1.32 -2.43 -2.23
CA ARG A 55 2.69 -2.48 -2.78
C ARG A 55 3.64 -1.55 -2.04
N TYR A 56 3.22 -0.30 -1.78
CA TYR A 56 4.05 0.64 -1.03
C TYR A 56 4.31 0.16 0.40
N LEU A 57 3.28 -0.31 1.11
CA LEU A 57 3.44 -0.81 2.47
C LEU A 57 4.35 -2.03 2.54
N ALA A 58 4.22 -2.99 1.61
CA ALA A 58 5.15 -4.11 1.51
C ALA A 58 6.61 -3.64 1.29
N PHE A 59 6.82 -2.72 0.35
CA PHE A 59 8.14 -2.09 0.13
C PHE A 59 8.68 -1.41 1.39
N TYR A 60 7.86 -0.61 2.07
CA TYR A 60 8.23 0.12 3.27
C TYR A 60 8.74 -0.82 4.35
N TYR A 61 7.98 -1.88 4.67
CA TYR A 61 8.34 -2.82 5.73
C TYR A 61 9.52 -3.72 5.33
N LEU A 62 9.65 -4.08 4.05
CA LEU A 62 10.85 -4.76 3.55
C LEU A 62 12.11 -3.92 3.80
N LYS A 63 12.09 -2.63 3.48
CA LYS A 63 13.24 -1.73 3.68
C LYS A 63 13.59 -1.51 5.16
N LYS A 64 12.64 -1.70 6.06
CA LYS A 64 12.83 -1.63 7.51
C LYS A 64 13.24 -2.99 8.12
N ASN A 65 13.43 -4.03 7.31
CA ASN A 65 13.70 -5.41 7.75
C ASN A 65 12.59 -5.99 8.64
N GLU A 66 11.34 -5.56 8.44
CA GLU A 66 10.16 -6.06 9.16
C GLU A 66 9.42 -7.11 8.31
N ASP A 67 10.07 -8.24 8.07
CA ASP A 67 9.63 -9.24 7.09
C ASP A 67 8.24 -9.82 7.37
N ALA A 68 7.92 -10.07 8.65
CA ALA A 68 6.59 -10.55 9.04
C ALA A 68 5.48 -9.55 8.68
N THR A 69 5.74 -8.24 8.82
CA THR A 69 4.79 -7.20 8.46
C THR A 69 4.73 -7.00 6.94
N CYS A 70 5.87 -7.07 6.26
CA CYS A 70 5.94 -7.08 4.80
C CYS A 70 5.07 -8.21 4.21
N LEU A 71 5.24 -9.44 4.70
CA LEU A 71 4.49 -10.62 4.24
C LEU A 71 2.98 -10.46 4.42
N LYS A 72 2.51 -9.82 5.50
CA LYS A 72 1.07 -9.52 5.68
C LYS A 72 0.50 -8.66 4.55
N TYR A 73 1.25 -7.69 4.03
CA TYR A 73 0.80 -6.86 2.91
C TYR A 73 0.94 -7.58 1.57
N VAL A 74 2.00 -8.38 1.40
CA VAL A 74 2.18 -9.25 0.23
C VAL A 74 1.02 -10.24 0.10
N ASP A 75 0.58 -10.87 1.19
CA ASP A 75 -0.55 -11.80 1.16
C ASP A 75 -1.88 -11.11 0.84
N GLN A 76 -2.10 -9.90 1.37
CA GLN A 76 -3.28 -9.09 1.01
C GLN A 76 -3.26 -8.72 -0.48
N LEU A 77 -2.09 -8.37 -1.02
CA LEU A 77 -1.93 -8.03 -2.43
C LEU A 77 -2.20 -9.25 -3.33
N LEU A 78 -1.68 -10.43 -2.97
CA LEU A 78 -1.93 -11.67 -3.71
C LEU A 78 -3.38 -12.16 -3.63
N LYS A 79 -4.12 -11.80 -2.57
CA LYS A 79 -5.57 -12.05 -2.51
C LYS A 79 -6.34 -11.20 -3.53
N LEU A 80 -5.90 -9.96 -3.78
CA LEU A 80 -6.51 -9.09 -4.78
C LEU A 80 -6.04 -9.39 -6.22
N ASP A 81 -4.77 -9.74 -6.36
CA ASP A 81 -4.14 -10.02 -7.65
C ASP A 81 -3.16 -11.20 -7.50
N PRO A 82 -3.64 -12.45 -7.69
CA PRO A 82 -2.82 -13.64 -7.54
C PRO A 82 -1.61 -13.71 -8.48
N LYS A 83 -1.57 -12.87 -9.53
CA LYS A 83 -0.51 -12.81 -10.52
C LYS A 83 0.41 -11.59 -10.34
N ASP A 84 0.29 -10.86 -9.22
CA ASP A 84 1.14 -9.71 -8.94
C ASP A 84 2.63 -10.11 -8.86
N ALA A 85 3.40 -9.74 -9.88
CA ALA A 85 4.79 -10.15 -10.03
C ALA A 85 5.69 -9.64 -8.88
N PHE A 86 5.41 -8.45 -8.34
CA PHE A 86 6.16 -7.89 -7.22
C PHE A 86 5.91 -8.71 -5.95
N ALA A 87 4.65 -9.00 -5.64
CA ALA A 87 4.26 -9.77 -4.48
C ALA A 87 4.77 -11.21 -4.54
N LEU A 88 4.66 -11.87 -5.70
CA LEU A 88 5.21 -13.22 -5.91
C LEU A 88 6.73 -13.27 -5.69
N LYS A 89 7.45 -12.26 -6.19
CA LYS A 89 8.91 -12.17 -5.99
C LYS A 89 9.25 -12.01 -4.51
N LEU A 90 8.61 -11.06 -3.80
CA LEU A 90 8.86 -10.88 -2.35
C LEU A 90 8.51 -12.13 -1.55
N LYS A 91 7.37 -12.76 -1.81
CA LYS A 91 6.97 -14.00 -1.16
C LYS A 91 7.95 -15.14 -1.39
N SER A 92 8.69 -15.15 -2.51
CA SER A 92 9.66 -16.20 -2.80
C SER A 92 10.98 -16.06 -2.03
N VAL A 93 11.38 -14.83 -1.69
CA VAL A 93 12.67 -14.54 -1.04
C VAL A 93 12.58 -14.39 0.48
N LEU A 94 11.38 -14.12 1.02
CA LEU A 94 11.12 -13.99 2.46
C LEU A 94 10.56 -15.28 3.09
N LYS A 95 10.65 -16.43 2.39
CA LYS A 95 10.12 -17.72 2.87
C LYS A 95 10.87 -18.28 4.06
#